data_AF-A0A0S2DIU0-F1
#
_entry.id   AF-A0A0S2DIU0-F1
#
_cell.length_a   1.000
_cell.length_b   1.000
_cell.length_c   1.000
_cell.angle_alpha   90.00
_cell.angle_beta   90.00
_cell.angle_gamma   90.00
#
_symmetry.space_group_name_H-M   'P 1'
#
loop_
_entity.id
_entity.type
_entity.pdbx_description
1 polymer ?
#
loop_
_entity_poly.entity_id
_entity_poly.type
_entity_poly.pdbx_seq_one_letter_code
_entity_poly.pdbx_strand_id
1 'polypeptide(L)'
;MGLSPNRPIRKERDCMDRPDVPFRRRAACCAALVLSSAAAAAMAAAAPVAPAAAAAAKPVKAAPAQAAAAPGAVAGVPAAEWTVRWWRWANNAFPDGLAPYRDRDGRLCATGQDEHGPVWFLAGTDGSFAAQRRCRVPAGAHLMVPVINMYFHAPTAGPHAMDCAEVKRAAAVNNDYLASAVVLLDGKPLARPLRLASRCFDPQAARAHPGPDRGGRYRAAADGYWLLLPPLAPGPHRLSVGANYGNPYDSEYGRMQQNFEYQLQVGDPAI
;
A
#
# COMPACT_ATOMS: atom_id res chain seq x y z
N MET A 1 -0.63 43.78 -57.24
CA MET A 1 0.08 44.48 -56.15
C MET A 1 -0.43 43.95 -54.83
N GLY A 2 0.47 43.54 -53.91
CA GLY A 2 0.15 43.23 -52.51
C GLY A 2 0.44 41.79 -52.08
N LEU A 3 1.39 41.62 -51.16
CA LEU A 3 1.98 40.38 -50.62
C LEU A 3 1.39 39.98 -49.25
N SER A 4 1.17 38.66 -49.03
CA SER A 4 1.30 37.86 -47.77
C SER A 4 0.57 38.29 -46.47
N PRO A 5 0.57 37.54 -45.33
CA PRO A 5 0.94 36.13 -45.05
C PRO A 5 0.00 35.33 -44.07
N ASN A 6 0.02 33.99 -44.17
CA ASN A 6 0.25 32.97 -43.11
C ASN A 6 -0.53 32.95 -41.75
N ARG A 7 -1.31 31.89 -41.45
CA ARG A 7 -1.20 30.94 -40.27
C ARG A 7 -2.45 30.06 -40.01
N PRO A 8 -2.33 28.95 -39.23
CA PRO A 8 -3.06 27.69 -39.45
C PRO A 8 -3.91 27.19 -38.25
N ILE A 9 -4.39 25.93 -38.37
CA ILE A 9 -4.78 24.96 -37.32
C ILE A 9 -6.23 25.02 -36.81
N ARG A 10 -7.06 24.06 -37.27
CA ARG A 10 -8.00 23.31 -36.41
C ARG A 10 -8.47 22.05 -37.12
N LYS A 11 -8.00 20.89 -36.67
CA LYS A 11 -8.75 19.63 -36.75
C LYS A 11 -8.20 18.64 -35.71
N GLU A 12 -8.57 18.89 -34.46
CA GLU A 12 -8.82 17.81 -33.50
C GLU A 12 -10.23 17.29 -33.78
N ARG A 13 -10.32 16.04 -34.24
CA ARG A 13 -11.39 15.07 -34.00
C ARG A 13 -11.26 13.96 -35.04
N ASP A 14 -10.88 12.79 -34.53
CA ASP A 14 -11.25 11.44 -34.95
C ASP A 14 -10.03 10.52 -34.93
N CYS A 15 -9.95 9.72 -33.88
CA CYS A 15 -9.37 8.37 -33.86
C CYS A 15 -9.59 7.74 -32.48
N MET A 16 -10.86 7.67 -32.05
CA MET A 16 -11.32 6.73 -31.03
C MET A 16 -12.56 6.09 -31.61
N ASP A 17 -12.37 5.06 -32.43
CA ASP A 17 -13.34 4.01 -32.76
C ASP A 17 -12.86 3.25 -33.98
N ARG A 18 -11.90 2.34 -33.80
CA ARG A 18 -11.83 1.08 -34.57
C ARG A 18 -11.18 -0.02 -33.71
N PRO A 19 -11.87 -1.16 -33.50
CA PRO A 19 -11.27 -2.37 -32.98
C PRO A 19 -10.43 -3.02 -34.08
N ASP A 20 -9.49 -3.88 -33.73
CA ASP A 20 -8.56 -4.61 -34.62
C ASP A 20 -7.24 -3.91 -35.00
N VAL A 21 -6.34 -3.73 -34.02
CA VAL A 21 -4.88 -3.75 -34.27
C VAL A 21 -4.13 -4.36 -33.05
N PRO A 22 -3.28 -5.39 -33.24
CA PRO A 22 -2.51 -6.01 -32.16
C PRO A 22 -1.36 -5.13 -31.62
N PHE A 23 -1.11 -5.26 -30.31
CA PHE A 23 -0.32 -4.40 -29.41
C PHE A 23 1.22 -4.50 -29.57
N ARG A 24 1.76 -4.57 -30.79
CA ARG A 24 3.21 -4.47 -31.01
C ARG A 24 3.52 -3.23 -31.85
N ARG A 25 4.38 -2.37 -31.29
CA ARG A 25 5.04 -1.19 -31.86
C ARG A 25 4.32 0.15 -31.67
N ARG A 26 4.57 0.80 -30.54
CA ARG A 26 4.69 2.28 -30.47
C ARG A 26 5.78 2.66 -29.47
N ALA A 27 7.04 2.54 -29.92
CA ALA A 27 8.18 3.20 -29.31
C ALA A 27 8.96 3.88 -30.42
N ALA A 28 8.83 5.21 -30.53
CA ALA A 28 9.81 6.11 -31.16
C ALA A 28 9.28 7.55 -31.09
N CYS A 29 9.95 8.40 -30.32
CA CYS A 29 10.14 9.83 -30.61
C CYS A 29 11.35 10.28 -29.78
N CYS A 30 12.52 10.38 -30.41
CA CYS A 30 13.12 11.63 -30.89
C CYS A 30 13.60 12.55 -29.75
N ALA A 31 14.90 12.48 -29.45
CA ALA A 31 15.62 13.56 -28.76
C ALA A 31 16.85 13.90 -29.60
N ALA A 32 16.90 15.13 -30.10
CA ALA A 32 18.08 15.73 -30.71
C ALA A 32 18.53 16.92 -29.85
N LEU A 33 19.85 17.05 -29.75
CA LEU A 33 20.66 17.99 -28.98
C LEU A 33 20.42 19.47 -29.31
N VAL A 34 20.67 20.37 -28.35
CA VAL A 34 21.50 21.59 -28.53
C VAL A 34 22.22 21.99 -27.23
N LEU A 35 23.47 22.44 -27.38
CA LEU A 35 24.48 22.83 -26.40
C LEU A 35 24.31 24.24 -25.75
N SER A 36 24.91 24.36 -24.55
CA SER A 36 25.66 25.47 -23.91
C SER A 36 25.34 26.94 -24.18
N SER A 37 25.16 27.74 -23.11
CA SER A 37 26.01 28.92 -22.79
C SER A 37 25.78 29.55 -21.39
N ALA A 38 26.92 29.89 -20.78
CA ALA A 38 27.32 30.91 -19.79
C ALA A 38 26.35 31.64 -18.83
N ALA A 39 26.96 31.99 -17.69
CA ALA A 39 26.47 32.64 -16.48
C ALA A 39 25.97 34.10 -16.63
N ALA A 40 25.10 34.50 -15.69
CA ALA A 40 25.12 35.82 -15.07
C ALA A 40 24.54 35.74 -13.65
N ALA A 41 25.35 36.15 -12.67
CA ALA A 41 24.97 36.33 -11.28
C ALA A 41 24.28 37.70 -11.09
N ALA A 42 23.24 37.74 -10.27
CA ALA A 42 22.73 38.99 -9.69
C ALA A 42 22.32 38.75 -8.24
N MET A 43 23.02 39.44 -7.34
CA MET A 43 22.83 39.48 -5.89
C MET A 43 21.50 40.12 -5.51
N ALA A 44 20.73 39.47 -4.64
CA ALA A 44 19.72 40.11 -3.81
C ALA A 44 20.16 40.00 -2.35
N ALA A 45 20.42 41.15 -1.73
CA ALA A 45 20.79 41.24 -0.32
C ALA A 45 19.57 40.91 0.56
N ALA A 46 19.66 39.84 1.35
CA ALA A 46 18.70 39.54 2.40
C ALA A 46 19.20 40.13 3.73
N ALA A 47 18.37 40.96 4.37
CA ALA A 47 18.63 41.48 5.71
C ALA A 47 18.61 40.34 6.76
N PRO A 48 19.40 40.43 7.84
CA PRO A 48 19.42 39.39 8.86
C PRO A 48 18.17 39.46 9.75
N VAL A 49 17.37 38.39 9.74
CA VAL A 49 16.32 38.16 10.75
C VAL A 49 16.99 37.58 11.99
N ALA A 50 16.89 38.26 13.13
CA ALA A 50 17.40 37.77 14.40
C ALA A 50 16.61 36.53 14.85
N PRO A 51 17.27 35.46 15.35
CA PRO A 51 16.56 34.32 15.91
C PRO A 51 16.00 34.66 17.30
N ALA A 52 14.70 34.50 17.47
CA ALA A 52 14.06 34.45 18.78
C ALA A 52 14.59 33.22 19.55
N ALA A 53 15.10 33.43 20.75
CA ALA A 53 15.59 32.37 21.62
C ALA A 53 14.43 31.46 22.04
N ALA A 54 14.40 30.24 21.50
CA ALA A 54 13.53 29.18 21.99
C ALA A 54 14.01 28.73 23.37
N ALA A 55 13.14 28.85 24.38
CA ALA A 55 13.39 28.29 25.70
C ALA A 55 13.53 26.76 25.59
N ALA A 56 14.64 26.22 26.11
CA ALA A 56 14.93 24.81 26.09
C ALA A 56 13.93 24.04 26.98
N ALA A 57 13.00 23.30 26.35
CA ALA A 57 12.22 22.29 27.05
C ALA A 57 13.16 21.14 27.48
N LYS A 58 13.04 20.71 28.75
CA LYS A 58 13.84 19.60 29.29
C LYS A 58 13.51 18.30 28.54
N PRO A 59 14.50 17.48 28.16
CA PRO A 59 14.24 16.23 27.48
C PRO A 59 13.55 15.24 28.43
N VAL A 60 12.30 14.90 28.12
CA VAL A 60 11.65 13.72 28.70
C VAL A 60 12.30 12.50 28.07
N LYS A 61 12.87 11.63 28.91
CA LYS A 61 13.55 10.40 28.50
C LYS A 61 12.53 9.47 27.84
N ALA A 62 12.44 9.51 26.51
CA ALA A 62 11.63 8.57 25.76
C ALA A 62 12.17 7.16 25.96
N ALA A 63 11.34 6.27 26.48
CA ALA A 63 11.64 4.83 26.49
C ALA A 63 11.95 4.35 25.05
N PRO A 64 12.86 3.38 24.87
CA PRO A 64 13.21 2.92 23.54
C PRO A 64 11.98 2.29 22.88
N ALA A 65 11.47 2.96 21.85
CA ALA A 65 10.50 2.38 20.93
C ALA A 65 11.24 1.35 20.06
N GLN A 66 11.32 0.12 20.56
CA GLN A 66 11.51 -1.05 19.73
C GLN A 66 10.18 -1.81 19.80
N ALA A 67 9.19 -1.32 19.06
CA ALA A 67 8.02 -2.13 18.76
C ALA A 67 8.53 -3.29 17.88
N ALA A 68 8.85 -4.40 18.53
CA ALA A 68 9.17 -5.65 17.86
C ALA A 68 8.02 -6.00 16.92
N ALA A 69 8.35 -6.53 15.75
CA ALA A 69 7.38 -7.14 14.87
C ALA A 69 6.69 -8.29 15.65
N ALA A 70 5.42 -8.07 15.98
CA ALA A 70 4.38 -8.96 16.50
C ALA A 70 4.74 -10.11 17.47
N PRO A 71 3.98 -10.31 18.57
CA PRO A 71 3.86 -11.63 19.17
C PRO A 71 3.38 -12.64 18.11
N GLY A 72 3.84 -13.89 18.17
CA GLY A 72 3.49 -14.93 17.18
C GLY A 72 1.98 -15.15 16.98
N ALA A 73 1.15 -14.65 17.90
CA ALA A 73 -0.31 -14.65 17.83
C ALA A 73 -0.90 -13.42 18.55
N VAL A 74 -2.11 -13.01 18.15
CA VAL A 74 -2.95 -12.00 18.84
C VAL A 74 -4.30 -12.63 19.15
N ALA A 75 -4.75 -12.54 20.41
CA ALA A 75 -5.98 -13.18 20.90
C ALA A 75 -6.07 -14.69 20.56
N GLY A 76 -4.94 -15.41 20.67
CA GLY A 76 -4.84 -16.83 20.34
C GLY A 76 -4.83 -17.15 18.84
N VAL A 77 -4.92 -16.14 17.96
CA VAL A 77 -4.92 -16.30 16.50
C VAL A 77 -3.51 -16.02 15.95
N PRO A 78 -2.87 -16.97 15.24
CA PRO A 78 -1.55 -16.79 14.65
C PRO A 78 -1.49 -15.62 13.67
N ALA A 79 -0.34 -14.93 13.60
CA ALA A 79 -0.14 -13.79 12.69
C ALA A 79 -0.51 -14.09 11.22
N ALA A 80 -0.16 -15.29 10.72
CA ALA A 80 -0.50 -15.70 9.36
C ALA A 80 -2.01 -15.90 9.11
N GLU A 81 -2.82 -16.16 10.14
CA GLU A 81 -4.28 -16.24 9.98
C GLU A 81 -4.90 -14.83 9.90
N TRP A 82 -4.25 -13.81 10.48
CA TRP A 82 -4.68 -12.43 10.31
C TRP A 82 -4.52 -11.93 8.87
N THR A 83 -3.63 -12.50 8.05
CA THR A 83 -3.56 -12.16 6.61
C THR A 83 -4.76 -12.70 5.83
N VAL A 84 -5.28 -13.88 6.21
CA VAL A 84 -6.53 -14.44 5.66
C VAL A 84 -7.71 -13.52 5.98
N ARG A 85 -7.83 -13.11 7.24
CA ARG A 85 -8.89 -12.21 7.70
C ARG A 85 -8.80 -10.85 7.01
N TRP A 86 -7.59 -10.32 6.83
CA TRP A 86 -7.35 -9.08 6.10
C TRP A 86 -7.85 -9.18 4.65
N TRP A 87 -7.51 -10.25 3.92
CA TRP A 87 -7.95 -10.41 2.53
C TRP A 87 -9.46 -10.62 2.39
N ARG A 88 -10.10 -11.31 3.34
CA ARG A 88 -11.57 -11.40 3.39
C ARG A 88 -12.21 -10.05 3.69
N TRP A 89 -11.62 -9.24 4.57
CA TRP A 89 -12.07 -7.87 4.79
C TRP A 89 -11.92 -7.05 3.52
N ALA A 90 -10.74 -7.04 2.91
CA ALA A 90 -10.47 -6.25 1.70
C ALA A 90 -11.38 -6.60 0.53
N ASN A 91 -11.71 -7.88 0.34
CA ASN A 91 -12.53 -8.35 -0.78
C ASN A 91 -14.04 -8.23 -0.53
N ASN A 92 -14.49 -8.33 0.74
CA ASN A 92 -15.91 -8.52 1.06
C ASN A 92 -16.49 -7.42 1.95
N ALA A 93 -15.74 -6.37 2.30
CA ALA A 93 -16.20 -5.30 3.19
C ALA A 93 -16.68 -4.03 2.52
N PHE A 94 -16.39 -3.87 1.24
CA PHE A 94 -16.56 -2.62 0.54
C PHE A 94 -17.62 -2.78 -0.56
N PRO A 95 -18.73 -2.02 -0.50
CA PRO A 95 -19.77 -2.08 -1.52
C PRO A 95 -19.29 -1.42 -2.82
N ASP A 96 -20.04 -1.64 -3.91
CA ASP A 96 -19.96 -0.88 -5.17
C ASP A 96 -18.56 -0.83 -5.83
N GLY A 97 -17.78 -1.91 -5.67
CA GLY A 97 -16.45 -2.01 -6.27
C GLY A 97 -15.38 -1.13 -5.61
N LEU A 98 -15.71 -0.51 -4.47
CA LEU A 98 -14.71 0.11 -3.60
C LEU A 98 -13.77 -0.97 -3.05
N ALA A 99 -12.54 -0.56 -2.76
CA ALA A 99 -11.55 -1.43 -2.14
C ALA A 99 -10.62 -0.58 -1.26
N PRO A 100 -10.15 -1.10 -0.12
CA PRO A 100 -9.40 -0.31 0.84
C PRO A 100 -8.04 0.13 0.27
N TYR A 101 -7.43 -0.69 -0.59
CA TYR A 101 -6.18 -0.36 -1.27
C TYR A 101 -6.31 0.67 -2.41
N ARG A 102 -7.55 1.04 -2.79
CA ARG A 102 -7.83 2.17 -3.71
C ARG A 102 -8.22 3.46 -2.99
N ASP A 103 -8.43 3.40 -1.67
CA ASP A 103 -8.71 4.59 -0.87
C ASP A 103 -7.50 5.52 -0.88
N ARG A 104 -7.69 6.79 -1.22
CA ARG A 104 -6.59 7.76 -1.36
C ARG A 104 -6.33 8.55 -0.09
N ASP A 105 -7.37 8.80 0.70
CA ASP A 105 -7.35 9.77 1.81
C ASP A 105 -7.75 9.18 3.16
N GLY A 106 -8.17 7.92 3.20
CA GLY A 106 -8.46 7.20 4.45
C GLY A 106 -9.93 7.27 4.87
N ARG A 107 -10.81 7.88 4.06
CA ARG A 107 -12.25 7.97 4.36
C ARG A 107 -12.92 6.61 4.54
N LEU A 108 -12.33 5.54 4.01
CA LEU A 108 -12.88 4.18 4.08
C LEU A 108 -12.23 3.33 5.18
N CYS A 109 -11.35 3.89 6.02
CA CYS A 109 -10.52 3.07 6.91
C CYS A 109 -11.31 2.33 8.01
N ALA A 110 -12.47 2.86 8.40
CA ALA A 110 -13.38 2.24 9.38
C ALA A 110 -14.38 1.25 8.74
N THR A 111 -14.49 1.25 7.40
CA THR A 111 -15.50 0.45 6.71
C THR A 111 -15.31 -1.04 6.94
N GLY A 112 -16.34 -1.67 7.52
CA GLY A 112 -16.39 -3.11 7.75
C GLY A 112 -15.33 -3.66 8.72
N GLN A 113 -14.75 -2.80 9.54
CA GLN A 113 -13.90 -3.19 10.68
C GLN A 113 -14.75 -3.80 11.80
N ASP A 114 -14.09 -4.53 12.69
CA ASP A 114 -14.67 -4.97 13.96
C ASP A 114 -14.26 -3.97 15.05
N GLU A 115 -15.16 -3.07 15.44
CA GLU A 115 -14.88 -1.97 16.39
C GLU A 115 -14.45 -2.46 17.78
N HIS A 116 -14.80 -3.69 18.13
CA HIS A 116 -14.43 -4.33 19.40
C HIS A 116 -13.45 -5.48 19.19
N GLY A 117 -12.96 -5.65 17.96
CA GLY A 117 -12.03 -6.70 17.58
C GLY A 117 -10.62 -6.44 18.13
N PRO A 118 -9.82 -7.50 18.32
CA PRO A 118 -8.46 -7.35 18.84
C PRO A 118 -7.47 -6.77 17.83
N VAL A 119 -7.87 -6.67 16.55
CA VAL A 119 -7.04 -6.23 15.42
C VAL A 119 -7.84 -5.28 14.53
N TRP A 120 -7.24 -4.14 14.21
CA TRP A 120 -7.70 -3.18 13.21
C TRP A 120 -6.85 -3.30 11.94
N PHE A 121 -7.49 -3.40 10.78
CA PHE A 121 -6.80 -3.54 9.50
C PHE A 121 -6.46 -2.18 8.89
N LEU A 122 -5.19 -1.95 8.54
CA LEU A 122 -4.82 -0.84 7.66
C LEU A 122 -4.66 -1.37 6.22
N ALA A 123 -4.82 -0.49 5.24
CA ALA A 123 -4.62 -0.84 3.83
C ALA A 123 -3.31 -0.27 3.26
N GLY A 124 -2.69 -1.03 2.36
CA GLY A 124 -1.61 -0.54 1.48
C GLY A 124 -2.20 0.16 0.25
N THR A 125 -1.54 0.07 -0.89
CA THR A 125 -2.07 0.50 -2.20
C THR A 125 -2.03 -0.67 -3.20
N ASP A 126 -2.52 -0.47 -4.41
CA ASP A 126 -2.28 -1.39 -5.54
C ASP A 126 -0.95 -1.10 -6.27
N GLY A 127 -0.12 -0.21 -5.72
CA GLY A 127 1.15 0.22 -6.30
C GLY A 127 1.04 1.27 -7.41
N SER A 128 -0.17 1.69 -7.79
CA SER A 128 -0.38 2.70 -8.85
C SER A 128 -0.28 4.15 -8.35
N PHE A 129 -0.25 4.36 -7.03
CA PHE A 129 -0.19 5.69 -6.42
C PHE A 129 0.45 5.65 -5.04
N ALA A 130 0.89 6.82 -4.58
CA ALA A 130 1.24 7.06 -3.18
C ALA A 130 0.03 7.60 -2.41
N ALA A 131 -0.25 7.03 -1.23
CA ALA A 131 -1.40 7.43 -0.42
C ALA A 131 -0.99 8.24 0.82
N GLN A 132 -1.79 9.23 1.18
CA GLN A 132 -1.70 9.92 2.47
C GLN A 132 -3.08 9.89 3.11
N ARG A 133 -3.23 9.06 4.14
CA ARG A 133 -4.53 8.72 4.71
C ARG A 133 -4.67 9.27 6.12
N ARG A 134 -5.87 9.70 6.48
CA ARG A 134 -6.25 10.02 7.85
C ARG A 134 -7.20 8.93 8.34
N CYS A 135 -6.95 8.37 9.51
CA CYS A 135 -7.78 7.30 10.03
C CYS A 135 -7.93 7.40 11.55
N ARG A 136 -9.13 7.11 12.05
CA ARG A 136 -9.38 6.89 13.47
C ARG A 136 -9.33 5.41 13.78
N VAL A 137 -8.67 5.06 14.87
CA VAL A 137 -8.46 3.68 15.30
C VAL A 137 -8.89 3.57 16.78
N PRO A 138 -9.66 2.55 17.17
CA PRO A 138 -9.98 2.32 18.56
C PRO A 138 -8.71 2.07 19.38
N ALA A 139 -8.66 2.61 20.60
CA ALA A 139 -7.57 2.31 21.53
C ALA A 139 -7.59 0.81 21.90
N GLY A 140 -6.41 0.22 22.10
CA GLY A 140 -6.28 -1.18 22.51
C GLY A 140 -6.31 -2.21 21.37
N ALA A 141 -6.64 -1.80 20.13
CA ALA A 141 -6.55 -2.69 18.97
C ALA A 141 -5.10 -2.81 18.46
N HIS A 142 -4.68 -4.03 18.11
CA HIS A 142 -3.43 -4.24 17.36
C HIS A 142 -3.63 -3.74 15.92
N LEU A 143 -2.55 -3.29 15.26
CA LEU A 143 -2.64 -2.85 13.86
C LEU A 143 -2.02 -3.88 12.94
N MET A 144 -2.79 -4.41 12.00
CA MET A 144 -2.29 -5.26 10.93
C MET A 144 -2.04 -4.42 9.67
N VAL A 145 -0.77 -4.33 9.28
CA VAL A 145 -0.29 -3.44 8.22
C VAL A 145 0.29 -4.27 7.07
N PRO A 146 -0.31 -4.24 5.86
CA PRO A 146 0.26 -4.82 4.65
C PRO A 146 1.43 -3.95 4.17
N VAL A 147 2.67 -4.32 4.48
CA VAL A 147 3.84 -3.54 4.03
C VAL A 147 4.02 -3.69 2.52
N ILE A 148 4.05 -4.93 2.04
CA ILE A 148 3.93 -5.28 0.62
C ILE A 148 3.59 -6.78 0.54
N ASN A 149 2.59 -7.15 -0.26
CA ASN A 149 2.16 -8.54 -0.34
C ASN A 149 1.49 -8.85 -1.68
N MET A 150 1.31 -10.14 -1.93
CA MET A 150 0.63 -10.69 -3.09
C MET A 150 -0.52 -11.58 -2.65
N TYR A 151 -1.55 -11.60 -3.48
CA TYR A 151 -2.72 -12.45 -3.34
C TYR A 151 -3.01 -13.10 -4.67
N PHE A 152 -3.28 -14.39 -4.62
CA PHE A 152 -3.66 -15.16 -5.78
C PHE A 152 -4.85 -16.04 -5.44
N HIS A 153 -5.75 -16.22 -6.40
CA HIS A 153 -6.85 -17.16 -6.28
C HIS A 153 -7.14 -17.85 -7.61
N ALA A 154 -7.67 -19.07 -7.53
CA ALA A 154 -8.09 -19.86 -8.68
C ALA A 154 -9.39 -20.61 -8.37
N PRO A 155 -10.18 -21.01 -9.37
CA PRO A 155 -11.31 -21.91 -9.19
C PRO A 155 -10.92 -23.22 -8.52
N THR A 156 -11.86 -23.87 -7.83
CA THR A 156 -11.66 -25.22 -7.25
C THR A 156 -12.00 -26.36 -8.21
N ALA A 157 -12.63 -26.06 -9.34
CA ALA A 157 -13.03 -27.02 -10.36
C ALA A 157 -12.93 -26.42 -11.78
N GLY A 158 -12.88 -27.30 -12.79
CA GLY A 158 -12.77 -26.91 -14.20
C GLY A 158 -11.32 -26.83 -14.71
N PRO A 159 -11.11 -26.41 -15.96
CA PRO A 159 -9.82 -26.47 -16.65
C PRO A 159 -8.74 -25.54 -16.07
N HIS A 160 -9.14 -24.56 -15.26
CA HIS A 160 -8.23 -23.62 -14.59
C HIS A 160 -8.17 -23.84 -13.07
N ALA A 161 -8.66 -24.98 -12.60
CA ALA A 161 -8.56 -25.32 -11.19
C ALA A 161 -7.09 -25.49 -10.78
N MET A 162 -6.73 -24.92 -9.64
CA MET A 162 -5.41 -25.11 -9.05
C MET A 162 -5.54 -25.65 -7.64
N ASP A 163 -4.66 -26.58 -7.27
CA ASP A 163 -4.55 -27.10 -5.92
C ASP A 163 -4.02 -26.04 -4.94
N CYS A 164 -3.97 -26.38 -3.64
CA CYS A 164 -3.50 -25.45 -2.63
C CYS A 164 -2.01 -25.11 -2.75
N ALA A 165 -1.18 -26.07 -3.12
CA ALA A 165 0.25 -25.84 -3.28
C ALA A 165 0.52 -24.90 -4.46
N GLU A 166 -0.21 -25.04 -5.56
CA GLU A 166 -0.16 -24.19 -6.75
C GLU A 166 -0.55 -22.74 -6.43
N VAL A 167 -1.72 -22.52 -5.80
CA VAL A 167 -2.18 -21.18 -5.43
C VAL A 167 -1.20 -20.50 -4.46
N LYS A 168 -0.64 -21.24 -3.50
CA LYS A 168 0.39 -20.70 -2.59
C LYS A 168 1.68 -20.34 -3.30
N ARG A 169 2.16 -21.18 -4.24
CA ARG A 169 3.35 -20.86 -5.04
C ARG A 169 3.12 -19.60 -5.87
N ALA A 170 1.95 -19.46 -6.49
CA ALA A 170 1.61 -18.28 -7.28
C ALA A 170 1.62 -16.99 -6.43
N ALA A 171 1.09 -17.03 -5.21
CA ALA A 171 1.15 -15.89 -4.29
C ALA A 171 2.57 -15.57 -3.79
N ALA A 172 3.48 -16.53 -3.75
CA ALA A 172 4.84 -16.34 -3.21
C ALA A 172 5.80 -15.65 -4.19
N VAL A 173 5.56 -15.73 -5.51
CA VAL A 173 6.54 -15.40 -6.57
C VAL A 173 7.28 -14.09 -6.32
N ASN A 174 6.59 -12.96 -6.15
CA ASN A 174 7.25 -11.68 -5.96
C ASN A 174 7.85 -11.49 -4.57
N ASN A 175 7.30 -12.17 -3.56
CA ASN A 175 7.76 -12.08 -2.18
C ASN A 175 9.12 -12.76 -1.95
N ASP A 176 9.56 -13.63 -2.86
CA ASP A 176 10.93 -14.16 -2.87
C ASP A 176 11.98 -13.10 -3.31
N TYR A 177 11.52 -11.98 -3.90
CA TYR A 177 12.36 -10.92 -4.46
C TYR A 177 12.11 -9.56 -3.79
N LEU A 178 11.88 -9.53 -2.47
CA LEU A 178 11.82 -8.28 -1.72
C LEU A 178 13.18 -7.56 -1.82
N ALA A 179 13.17 -6.37 -2.43
CA ALA A 179 14.37 -5.54 -2.56
C ALA A 179 14.54 -4.60 -1.37
N SER A 180 13.47 -3.97 -0.91
CA SER A 180 13.47 -3.09 0.26
C SER A 180 12.11 -3.08 0.95
N ALA A 181 12.13 -2.91 2.28
CA ALA A 181 10.95 -2.63 3.09
C ALA A 181 11.37 -1.80 4.31
N VAL A 182 10.85 -0.58 4.38
CA VAL A 182 11.10 0.39 5.46
C VAL A 182 9.76 0.85 6.00
N VAL A 183 9.62 0.81 7.32
CA VAL A 183 8.44 1.30 8.01
C VAL A 183 8.89 2.22 9.14
N LEU A 184 8.29 3.41 9.20
CA LEU A 184 8.52 4.38 10.26
C LEU A 184 7.24 4.57 11.06
N LEU A 185 7.36 4.56 12.38
CA LEU A 185 6.30 4.99 13.30
C LEU A 185 6.80 6.21 14.06
N ASP A 186 6.11 7.33 13.95
CA ASP A 186 6.47 8.63 14.53
C ASP A 186 7.91 9.05 14.17
N GLY A 187 8.30 8.76 12.93
CA GLY A 187 9.65 9.02 12.40
C GLY A 187 10.73 8.05 12.85
N LYS A 188 10.41 7.06 13.70
CA LYS A 188 11.35 6.05 14.17
C LYS A 188 11.23 4.78 13.34
N PRO A 189 12.34 4.19 12.86
CA PRO A 189 12.29 2.93 12.13
C PRO A 189 11.79 1.80 13.03
N LEU A 190 10.87 1.00 12.50
CA LEU A 190 10.42 -0.24 13.13
C LEU A 190 11.33 -1.40 12.76
N ALA A 191 11.20 -2.50 13.52
CA ALA A 191 11.82 -3.76 13.17
C ALA A 191 11.40 -4.21 11.76
N ARG A 192 12.24 -5.03 11.13
CA ARG A 192 11.98 -5.56 9.80
C ARG A 192 10.61 -6.28 9.77
N PRO A 193 9.76 -6.00 8.77
CA PRO A 193 8.50 -6.69 8.59
C PRO A 193 8.66 -8.22 8.49
N LEU A 194 7.69 -8.95 9.03
CA LEU A 194 7.68 -10.41 9.00
C LEU A 194 7.06 -10.90 7.69
N ARG A 195 7.69 -11.90 7.06
CA ARG A 195 7.06 -12.60 5.94
C ARG A 195 6.02 -13.58 6.47
N LEU A 196 4.77 -13.38 6.10
CA LEU A 196 3.63 -14.21 6.49
C LEU A 196 3.01 -14.82 5.25
N ALA A 197 3.06 -16.15 5.17
CA ALA A 197 2.34 -16.93 4.17
C ALA A 197 1.08 -17.52 4.79
N SER A 198 -0.07 -17.30 4.17
CA SER A 198 -1.33 -17.83 4.64
C SER A 198 -1.43 -19.35 4.40
N ARG A 199 -2.36 -19.99 5.11
CA ARG A 199 -2.97 -21.23 4.59
C ARG A 199 -3.78 -20.93 3.32
N CYS A 200 -4.23 -21.97 2.61
CA CYS A 200 -5.27 -21.75 1.61
C CYS A 200 -6.61 -21.45 2.28
N PHE A 201 -7.39 -20.59 1.63
CA PHE A 201 -8.70 -20.19 2.12
C PHE A 201 -9.67 -19.95 0.96
N ASP A 202 -10.97 -20.03 1.25
CA ASP A 202 -12.02 -19.50 0.39
C ASP A 202 -12.10 -17.97 0.62
N PRO A 203 -11.84 -17.15 -0.40
CA PRO A 203 -11.91 -15.71 -0.26
C PRO A 203 -13.33 -15.17 -0.06
N GLN A 204 -14.38 -15.96 -0.36
CA GLN A 204 -15.78 -15.59 -0.20
C GLN A 204 -16.38 -16.04 1.14
N ALA A 205 -15.64 -16.83 1.93
CA ALA A 205 -16.08 -17.22 3.26
C ALA A 205 -16.23 -16.00 4.19
N ALA A 206 -17.06 -16.14 5.22
CA ALA A 206 -17.28 -15.09 6.21
C ALA A 206 -15.95 -14.62 6.83
N ARG A 207 -15.82 -13.32 7.10
CA ARG A 207 -14.55 -12.70 7.54
C ARG A 207 -13.94 -13.39 8.76
N ALA A 208 -14.78 -13.72 9.74
CA ALA A 208 -14.38 -14.38 10.99
C ALA A 208 -14.43 -15.92 10.94
N HIS A 209 -14.67 -16.55 9.78
CA HIS A 209 -14.88 -17.99 9.70
C HIS A 209 -13.66 -18.77 10.26
N PRO A 210 -13.83 -19.55 11.34
CA PRO A 210 -12.75 -20.31 11.95
C PRO A 210 -12.48 -21.60 11.18
N GLY A 211 -11.21 -21.93 10.96
CA GLY A 211 -10.80 -23.22 10.39
C GLY A 211 -10.68 -23.25 8.86
N PRO A 212 -10.33 -24.41 8.29
CA PRO A 212 -10.10 -24.57 6.87
C PRO A 212 -11.42 -24.51 6.10
N ASP A 213 -11.47 -23.70 5.06
CA ASP A 213 -12.67 -23.58 4.23
C ASP A 213 -12.86 -24.85 3.41
N ARG A 214 -14.07 -25.41 3.47
CA ARG A 214 -14.46 -26.60 2.69
C ARG A 214 -15.57 -26.21 1.72
N GLY A 215 -15.40 -26.56 0.45
CA GLY A 215 -16.46 -26.42 -0.56
C GLY A 215 -16.63 -25.04 -1.20
N GLY A 216 -15.67 -24.13 -1.01
CA GLY A 216 -15.64 -22.85 -1.72
C GLY A 216 -15.44 -23.01 -3.23
N ARG A 217 -16.00 -22.08 -4.02
CA ARG A 217 -15.81 -22.05 -5.49
C ARG A 217 -14.39 -21.66 -5.89
N TYR A 218 -13.69 -20.97 -4.99
CA TYR A 218 -12.33 -20.49 -5.20
C TYR A 218 -11.42 -20.94 -4.08
N ARG A 219 -10.15 -21.10 -4.43
CA ARG A 219 -9.05 -21.27 -3.49
C ARG A 219 -8.12 -20.08 -3.63
N ALA A 220 -7.81 -19.45 -2.52
CA ALA A 220 -6.92 -18.30 -2.45
C ALA A 220 -5.76 -18.56 -1.48
N ALA A 221 -4.67 -17.82 -1.70
CA ALA A 221 -3.57 -17.69 -0.77
C ALA A 221 -2.99 -16.27 -0.84
N ALA A 222 -2.37 -15.87 0.26
CA ALA A 222 -1.61 -14.64 0.34
C ALA A 222 -0.21 -14.93 0.90
N ASP A 223 0.78 -14.23 0.38
CA ASP A 223 2.14 -14.21 0.89
C ASP A 223 2.61 -12.76 0.88
N GLY A 224 3.31 -12.33 1.92
CA GLY A 224 4.11 -11.13 1.83
C GLY A 224 4.63 -10.66 3.15
N TYR A 225 5.03 -9.40 3.19
CA TYR A 225 5.64 -8.77 4.33
C TYR A 225 4.62 -7.90 5.04
N TRP A 226 4.47 -8.15 6.34
CA TRP A 226 3.45 -7.55 7.17
C TRP A 226 4.03 -7.09 8.49
N LEU A 227 3.34 -6.15 9.13
CA LEU A 227 3.51 -5.85 10.55
C LEU A 227 2.19 -6.10 11.26
N LEU A 228 2.27 -6.75 12.41
CA LEU A 228 1.18 -6.81 13.38
C LEU A 228 1.67 -6.08 14.63
N LEU A 229 1.37 -4.79 14.69
CA LEU A 229 1.85 -3.90 15.73
C LEU A 229 1.03 -4.08 17.01
N PRO A 230 1.66 -4.00 18.20
CA PRO A 230 0.92 -3.88 19.44
C PRO A 230 0.04 -2.62 19.43
N PRO A 231 -0.97 -2.53 20.31
CA PRO A 231 -1.79 -1.34 20.41
C PRO A 231 -0.92 -0.10 20.65
N LEU A 232 -1.19 0.93 19.87
CA LEU A 232 -0.53 2.22 20.04
C LEU A 232 -1.11 2.95 21.26
N ALA A 233 -0.33 3.88 21.81
CA ALA A 233 -0.84 4.77 22.84
C ALA A 233 -1.99 5.63 22.29
N PRO A 234 -2.95 6.08 23.12
CA PRO A 234 -3.95 7.05 22.69
C PRO A 234 -3.29 8.36 22.20
N GLY A 235 -3.82 8.93 21.12
CA GLY A 235 -3.32 10.17 20.52
C GLY A 235 -2.95 10.06 19.05
N PRO A 236 -2.32 11.11 18.49
CA PRO A 236 -1.91 11.16 17.10
C PRO A 236 -0.62 10.36 16.88
N HIS A 237 -0.60 9.56 15.81
CA HIS A 237 0.55 8.81 15.34
C HIS A 237 0.72 8.95 13.83
N ARG A 238 1.97 8.86 13.35
CA ARG A 238 2.28 8.82 11.91
C ARG A 238 2.97 7.52 11.54
N LEU A 239 2.34 6.75 10.65
CA LEU A 239 2.90 5.52 10.10
C LEU A 239 3.24 5.74 8.63
N SER A 240 4.51 5.60 8.25
CA SER A 240 4.98 5.72 6.86
C SER A 240 5.58 4.40 6.40
N VAL A 241 5.18 3.92 5.22
CA VAL A 241 5.59 2.64 4.64
C VAL A 241 6.17 2.86 3.25
N GLY A 242 7.37 2.33 3.02
CA GLY A 242 8.01 2.27 1.71
C GLY A 242 8.56 0.87 1.46
N ALA A 243 8.11 0.18 0.42
CA ALA A 243 8.59 -1.15 0.08
C ALA A 243 8.54 -1.41 -1.42
N ASN A 244 9.42 -2.28 -1.93
CA ASN A 244 9.39 -2.64 -3.34
C ASN A 244 9.97 -4.03 -3.60
N TYR A 245 9.46 -4.65 -4.66
CA TYR A 245 10.06 -5.85 -5.24
C TYR A 245 11.15 -5.51 -6.25
N GLY A 246 11.99 -6.49 -6.52
CA GLY A 246 13.01 -6.47 -7.57
C GLY A 246 13.00 -7.76 -8.38
N ASN A 247 11.83 -8.34 -8.66
CA ASN A 247 11.70 -9.55 -9.47
C ASN A 247 11.84 -9.21 -10.97
N PRO A 248 12.90 -9.66 -11.67
CA PRO A 248 13.06 -9.38 -13.10
C PRO A 248 12.21 -10.31 -13.99
N TYR A 249 11.59 -11.35 -13.42
CA TYR A 249 10.88 -12.39 -14.17
C TYR A 249 9.37 -12.16 -14.25
N ASP A 250 8.85 -11.19 -13.49
CA ASP A 250 7.44 -10.78 -13.53
C ASP A 250 7.34 -9.33 -14.01
N SER A 251 6.76 -9.15 -15.21
CA SER A 251 6.57 -7.84 -15.81
C SER A 251 5.40 -7.05 -15.24
N GLU A 252 4.48 -7.71 -14.53
CA GLU A 252 3.30 -7.06 -13.97
C GLU A 252 3.61 -6.45 -12.61
N TYR A 253 3.86 -7.31 -11.61
CA TYR A 253 4.00 -6.88 -10.23
C TYR A 253 5.42 -7.07 -9.66
N GLY A 254 6.35 -7.61 -10.45
CA GLY A 254 7.73 -7.84 -10.04
C GLY A 254 8.52 -6.59 -9.69
N ARG A 255 8.03 -5.42 -10.11
CA ARG A 255 8.57 -4.09 -9.78
C ARG A 255 7.60 -3.23 -8.97
N MET A 256 6.54 -3.82 -8.39
CA MET A 256 5.57 -3.09 -7.57
C MET A 256 6.29 -2.33 -6.45
N GLN A 257 5.83 -1.11 -6.21
CA GLN A 257 6.25 -0.27 -5.11
C GLN A 257 5.06 0.10 -4.25
N GLN A 258 5.22 0.01 -2.94
CA GLN A 258 4.30 0.54 -1.95
C GLN A 258 4.92 1.81 -1.38
N ASN A 259 4.16 2.89 -1.42
CA ASN A 259 4.49 4.11 -0.72
C ASN A 259 3.21 4.70 -0.14
N PHE A 260 3.00 4.57 1.16
CA PHE A 260 1.81 5.13 1.79
C PHE A 260 2.08 5.59 3.21
N GLU A 261 1.32 6.59 3.61
CA GLU A 261 1.34 7.15 4.95
C GLU A 261 -0.06 7.16 5.56
N TYR A 262 -0.12 6.92 6.87
CA TYR A 262 -1.28 7.17 7.69
C TYR A 262 -0.97 8.19 8.79
N GLN A 263 -1.87 9.15 8.96
CA GLN A 263 -2.06 9.91 10.18
C GLN A 263 -3.18 9.23 10.97
N LEU A 264 -2.78 8.53 12.02
CA LEU A 264 -3.67 7.75 12.89
C LEU A 264 -4.05 8.59 14.09
N GLN A 265 -5.33 8.63 14.42
CA GLN A 265 -5.83 9.12 15.69
C GLN A 265 -6.34 7.92 16.50
N VAL A 266 -5.67 7.60 17.61
CA VAL A 266 -5.98 6.44 18.45
C VAL A 266 -6.80 6.88 19.67
N GLY A 267 -7.96 6.24 19.90
CA GLY A 267 -8.88 6.58 21.00
C GLY A 267 -9.79 7.79 20.75
N ASP A 268 -10.60 8.18 21.74
CA ASP A 268 -11.69 9.17 21.62
C ASP A 268 -11.45 10.52 22.34
N PRO A 269 -12.04 11.66 21.87
CA PRO A 269 -12.72 11.83 20.58
C PRO A 269 -12.37 13.11 19.78
N ALA A 270 -12.81 13.06 18.51
CA ALA A 270 -13.28 14.12 17.61
C ALA A 270 -12.64 15.52 17.65
N ILE A 271 -11.98 15.91 16.54
CA ILE A 271 -12.38 17.14 15.85
C ILE A 271 -13.42 16.78 14.79
#